data_AF-A0A699YYZ0-F1
#
_entry.id   AF-A0A699YYZ0-F1
#
_cell.length_a   1.000
_cell.length_b   1.000
_cell.length_c   1.000
_cell.angle_alpha   90.00
_cell.angle_beta   90.00
_cell.angle_gamma   90.00
#
_symmetry.space_group_name_H-M   'P 1'
#
loop_
_entity.id
_entity.type
_entity.pdbx_description
1 polymer ?
#
loop_
_entity_poly.entity_id
_entity_poly.type
_entity_poly.pdbx_seq_one_letter_code
_entity_poly.pdbx_strand_id
1 'polypeptide(L)'
;AQNPQQNSVTSDGLLLEYETLELRLHPPNVVIDNETYDDATLITIDSANRPGTLIEVVQCLTELNLSIRRARISSDGGWFVD
;
A
#
# COMPACT_ATOMS: atom_id res chain seq x y z
N ALA A 1 14.16 -9.98 -36.74
CA ALA A 1 13.57 -8.82 -36.04
C ALA A 1 13.55 -9.14 -34.55
N GLN A 2 14.48 -8.58 -33.78
CA GLN A 2 14.50 -8.73 -32.32
C GLN A 2 13.51 -7.72 -31.74
N ASN A 3 12.48 -8.20 -31.06
CA ASN A 3 11.56 -7.37 -30.32
C ASN A 3 12.32 -6.79 -29.12
N PRO A 4 12.51 -5.46 -28.99
CA PRO A 4 13.14 -4.93 -27.80
C PRO A 4 12.15 -5.13 -26.65
N GLN A 5 12.48 -6.00 -25.70
CA GLN A 5 11.77 -6.07 -24.42
C GLN A 5 11.96 -4.71 -23.75
N GLN A 6 10.96 -3.84 -23.88
CA GLN A 6 10.87 -2.59 -23.14
C GLN A 6 10.59 -2.96 -21.69
N ASN A 7 11.64 -3.35 -20.98
CA ASN A 7 11.60 -3.42 -19.53
C ASN A 7 11.54 -1.97 -19.05
N SER A 8 10.35 -1.50 -18.71
CA SER A 8 10.15 -0.24 -18.00
C SER A 8 10.81 -0.39 -16.63
N VAL A 9 11.93 0.30 -16.45
CA VAL A 9 12.70 0.31 -15.20
C VAL A 9 12.26 1.53 -14.38
N THR A 10 11.97 1.35 -13.10
CA THR A 10 11.72 2.48 -12.18
C THR A 10 13.02 3.24 -11.93
N SER A 11 12.93 4.46 -11.38
CA SER A 11 14.08 5.34 -11.11
C SER A 11 15.22 4.66 -10.33
N ASP A 12 14.89 3.62 -9.56
CA ASP A 12 15.80 2.87 -8.69
C ASP A 12 16.32 1.55 -9.30
N GLY A 13 16.10 1.32 -10.60
CA GLY A 13 16.68 0.17 -11.30
C GLY A 13 15.89 -1.14 -11.19
N LEU A 14 14.71 -1.13 -10.56
CA LEU A 14 13.82 -2.29 -10.52
C LEU A 14 12.97 -2.38 -11.78
N LEU A 15 12.73 -3.62 -12.24
CA LEU A 15 11.75 -3.87 -13.29
C LEU A 15 10.37 -3.55 -12.73
N LEU A 16 9.65 -2.61 -13.36
CA LEU A 16 8.26 -2.24 -13.01
C LEU A 16 7.36 -3.49 -12.93
N GLU A 17 7.69 -4.51 -13.72
CA GLU A 17 7.00 -5.80 -13.72
C GLU A 17 7.19 -6.58 -12.41
N TYR A 18 8.35 -6.52 -11.75
CA TYR A 18 8.58 -7.18 -10.46
C TYR A 18 7.76 -6.55 -9.33
N GLU A 19 7.75 -5.21 -9.25
CA GLU A 19 6.98 -4.48 -8.25
C GLU A 19 5.47 -4.70 -8.43
N THR A 20 5.00 -4.69 -9.68
CA THR A 20 3.61 -5.01 -10.04
C THR A 20 3.27 -6.48 -9.75
N LEU A 21 4.20 -7.41 -9.98
CA LEU A 21 4.01 -8.83 -9.68
C LEU A 21 3.91 -9.08 -8.18
N GLU A 22 4.69 -8.38 -7.36
CA GLU A 22 4.60 -8.52 -5.92
C GLU A 22 3.27 -8.05 -5.34
N LEU A 23 2.69 -6.95 -5.85
CA LEU A 23 1.32 -6.53 -5.51
C LEU A 23 0.27 -7.57 -5.90
N ARG A 24 0.52 -8.33 -6.98
CA ARG A 24 -0.36 -9.41 -7.43
C ARG A 24 -0.20 -10.70 -6.63
N LEU A 25 1.01 -10.97 -6.12
CA LEU A 25 1.31 -12.16 -5.33
C LEU A 25 0.96 -12.00 -3.86
N HIS A 26 1.10 -10.78 -3.32
CA HIS A 26 0.80 -10.43 -1.93
C HIS A 26 -0.08 -9.17 -1.90
N PRO A 27 -1.34 -9.27 -2.35
CA PRO A 27 -2.24 -8.14 -2.33
C PRO A 27 -2.49 -7.68 -0.88
N PRO A 28 -2.67 -6.37 -0.65
CA PRO A 28 -3.04 -5.88 0.67
C PRO A 28 -4.38 -6.48 1.09
N ASN A 29 -4.45 -6.99 2.32
CA ASN A 29 -5.69 -7.43 2.94
C ASN A 29 -6.34 -6.22 3.62
N VAL A 30 -7.60 -5.95 3.27
CA VAL A 30 -8.36 -4.82 3.83
C VAL A 30 -9.62 -5.35 4.48
N VAL A 31 -9.78 -5.06 5.77
CA VAL A 31 -10.98 -5.37 6.55
C VAL A 31 -11.66 -4.06 6.92
N ILE A 32 -12.97 -4.00 6.66
CA ILE A 32 -13.81 -2.84 6.97
C ILE A 32 -14.83 -3.28 8.01
N ASP A 33 -14.89 -2.55 9.11
CA ASP A 33 -15.78 -2.79 10.23
C ASP A 33 -16.54 -1.48 10.55
N ASN A 34 -17.87 -1.55 10.51
CA ASN A 34 -18.79 -0.46 10.85
C ASN A 34 -19.64 -0.77 12.09
N GLU A 35 -19.33 -1.85 12.81
CA GLU A 35 -20.07 -2.31 13.99
C GLU A 35 -19.34 -1.96 15.29
N THR A 36 -18.00 -1.87 15.27
CA THR A 36 -17.21 -1.57 16.47
C THR A 36 -17.42 -0.13 17.00
N TYR A 37 -17.69 0.84 16.13
CA TYR A 37 -17.93 2.23 16.50
C TYR A 37 -19.20 2.76 15.83
N ASP A 38 -20.08 3.41 16.60
CA ASP A 38 -21.32 3.98 16.07
C ASP A 38 -21.10 5.18 15.13
N ASP A 39 -19.96 5.87 15.25
CA ASP A 39 -19.69 7.15 14.59
C ASP A 39 -18.45 7.14 13.67
N ALA A 40 -17.86 5.96 13.44
CA ALA A 40 -16.65 5.80 12.63
C ALA A 40 -16.55 4.41 11.98
N THR A 41 -15.94 4.37 10.80
CA THR A 41 -15.52 3.12 10.15
C THR A 41 -14.12 2.75 10.62
N LEU A 42 -13.93 1.51 11.09
CA LEU A 42 -12.63 0.93 11.37
C LEU A 42 -12.12 0.22 10.11
N ILE A 43 -10.97 0.67 9.60
CA ILE A 43 -10.29 0.06 8.46
C ILE A 43 -8.99 -0.56 8.96
N THR A 44 -8.83 -1.87 8.78
CA THR A 44 -7.59 -2.60 9.07
C THR A 44 -6.94 -2.98 7.75
N ILE A 45 -5.67 -2.62 7.59
CA ILE A 45 -4.88 -2.88 6.39
C ILE A 45 -3.68 -3.70 6.81
N ASP A 46 -3.57 -4.91 6.26
CA ASP A 46 -2.40 -5.76 6.38
C ASP A 46 -1.73 -5.86 5.00
N SER A 47 -0.46 -5.48 4.93
CA SER A 47 0.26 -5.37 3.66
C SER A 47 1.75 -5.54 3.87
N ALA A 48 2.47 -5.89 2.81
CA ALA A 48 3.93 -5.84 2.84
C ALA A 48 4.40 -4.41 3.11
N ASN A 49 5.30 -4.23 4.09
CA ASN A 49 5.86 -2.94 4.44
C ASN A 49 6.98 -2.53 3.47
N ARG A 50 6.63 -1.75 2.44
CA ARG A 50 7.55 -1.22 1.43
C ARG A 50 7.84 0.26 1.69
N PRO A 51 8.96 0.80 1.21
CA PRO A 51 9.16 2.25 1.19
C PRO A 51 7.96 2.94 0.52
N GLY A 52 7.35 3.90 1.22
CA GLY A 52 6.21 4.66 0.71
C GLY A 52 4.82 4.04 0.95
N THR A 53 4.71 2.82 1.51
CA THR A 53 3.40 2.17 1.74
C THR A 53 2.44 3.02 2.57
N LEU A 54 2.92 3.66 3.64
CA LEU A 54 2.06 4.52 4.46
C LEU A 54 1.56 5.75 3.69
N ILE A 55 2.40 6.34 2.83
CA ILE A 55 2.04 7.48 2.01
C ILE A 55 0.96 7.07 1.01
N GLU A 56 1.14 5.93 0.34
CA GLU A 56 0.15 5.37 -0.59
C GLU A 56 -1.21 5.15 0.09
N VAL A 57 -1.21 4.54 1.28
CA VAL A 57 -2.44 4.32 2.06
C VAL A 57 -3.14 5.64 2.38
N VAL A 58 -2.40 6.64 2.87
CA VAL A 58 -2.98 7.94 3.22
C VAL A 58 -3.50 8.67 1.98
N GLN A 59 -2.80 8.57 0.85
CA GLN A 59 -3.24 9.13 -0.43
C GLN A 59 -4.54 8.48 -0.90
N CYS A 60 -4.63 7.16 -0.94
CA CYS A 60 -5.86 6.44 -1.30
C CYS A 60 -7.05 6.85 -0.42
N LEU A 61 -6.87 6.92 0.90
CA LEU A 61 -7.94 7.33 1.81
C LEU A 61 -8.37 8.79 1.55
N THR A 62 -7.42 9.67 1.26
CA THR A 62 -7.69 11.07 0.95
C THR A 62 -8.46 11.23 -0.37
N GLU A 63 -8.06 10.48 -1.40
CA GLU A 63 -8.72 10.44 -2.72
C GLU A 63 -10.16 9.93 -2.63
N LEU A 64 -10.43 9.02 -1.69
CA LEU A 64 -11.77 8.53 -1.36
C LEU A 64 -12.56 9.47 -0.43
N ASN A 65 -12.02 10.65 -0.12
CA ASN A 65 -12.59 11.62 0.81
C ASN A 65 -12.85 11.07 2.22
N LEU A 66 -12.03 10.11 2.68
CA LEU A 66 -12.10 9.55 4.03
C LEU A 66 -11.16 10.31 4.98
N SER A 67 -11.72 10.84 6.07
CA SER A 67 -10.93 11.53 7.10
C SER A 67 -10.43 10.56 8.19
N ILE A 68 -9.13 10.55 8.46
CA ILE A 68 -8.54 9.71 9.52
C ILE A 68 -8.63 10.44 10.87
N ARG A 69 -9.47 9.94 11.79
CA ARG A 69 -9.58 10.51 13.16
C ARG A 69 -8.52 9.99 14.13
N ARG A 70 -8.17 8.71 14.00
CA ARG A 70 -7.16 8.00 14.80
C ARG A 70 -6.51 6.94 13.91
N ALA A 71 -5.22 6.70 14.09
CA ALA A 71 -4.49 5.65 13.40
C ALA A 71 -3.54 4.95 14.35
N ARG A 72 -3.46 3.61 14.24
CA ARG A 72 -2.40 2.80 14.85
C ARG A 72 -1.69 2.10 13.70
N ILE A 73 -0.38 2.27 13.64
CA ILE A 73 0.45 1.65 12.61
C ILE A 73 1.44 0.74 13.34
N SER A 74 1.70 -0.44 12.78
CA SER A 74 2.64 -1.42 13.33
C SER A 74 3.33 -2.14 12.17
N SER A 75 4.63 -2.40 12.31
CA SER A 75 5.42 -3.21 11.37
C SER A 75 6.20 -4.26 12.18
N ASP A 76 6.32 -5.47 11.65
CA ASP A 76 7.05 -6.59 12.22
C ASP A 76 8.58 -6.54 11.95
N GLY A 77 9.05 -5.50 11.28
CA GLY A 77 10.46 -5.17 11.06
C GLY A 77 10.69 -3.66 10.92
N GLY A 78 11.96 -3.26 10.71
CA GLY A 78 12.41 -1.87 10.64
C GLY A 78 11.46 -0.97 9.86
N TRP A 79 10.98 0.08 10.52
CA TRP A 79 10.13 1.05 9.88
C TRP A 79 10.96 1.81 8.85
N PHE A 80 10.59 1.73 7.58
CA PHE A 80 11.05 2.69 6.58
C PHE A 80 10.29 4.00 6.82
N VAL A 81 10.65 4.68 7.91
CA VAL A 81 10.53 6.12 8.01
C VAL A 81 11.81 6.67 7.38
N ASP A 82 11.65 7.51 6.36
CA ASP A 82 12.70 8.42 5.91
C ASP A 82 13.28 9.21 7.10
#